data_AF-A0A6J3MCD5-F1
#
_entry.id   AF-A0A6J3MCD5-F1
#
_cell.length_a   1.000
_cell.length_b   1.000
_cell.length_c   1.000
_cell.angle_alpha   90.00
_cell.angle_beta   90.00
_cell.angle_gamma   90.00
#
_symmetry.space_group_name_H-M   'P 1'
#
loop_
_entity.id
_entity.type
_entity.pdbx_description
1 polymer ?
#
loop_
_entity_poly.entity_id
_entity_poly.type
_entity_poly.pdbx_seq_one_letter_code
_entity_poly.pdbx_strand_id
1 'polypeptide(L)'
;MYTFVLAVALALTRHVQAHGDHGHFQEPIAVPAGADWVTRHMAEEHLIQYFDAGSFFTLHDFDNTNEWTRDDLMKTYGLFDVSTNHISEADKHAAIDRIITDFDRDGSRTISFAEYTIGVGRGLSLPDLGWGPGHHGDDEYEYEIHHFEKFHGPDATLEDLTHPEDIAHFKMHDLMDEQAERQERLDAMPIVVENIPAKFRRQ
;
A
#
# COMPACT_ATOMS: atom_id res chain seq x y z
N MET A 1 -36.36 -49.90 -4.05
CA MET A 1 -36.44 -48.42 -3.92
C MET A 1 -35.73 -48.03 -2.63
N TYR A 2 -34.75 -47.11 -2.73
CA TYR A 2 -34.03 -46.44 -1.63
C TYR A 2 -32.92 -47.19 -0.86
N THR A 3 -31.89 -47.72 -1.53
CA THR A 3 -30.64 -48.09 -0.81
C THR A 3 -29.38 -48.02 -1.69
N PHE A 4 -29.30 -47.08 -2.64
CA PHE A 4 -28.09 -46.92 -3.47
C PHE A 4 -27.79 -45.46 -3.86
N VAL A 5 -28.17 -44.48 -3.04
CA VAL A 5 -27.92 -43.05 -3.32
C VAL A 5 -27.10 -42.36 -2.21
N LEU A 6 -26.77 -43.05 -1.11
CA LEU A 6 -26.14 -42.39 0.05
C LEU A 6 -24.61 -42.54 0.15
N ALA A 7 -23.91 -42.97 -0.90
CA ALA A 7 -22.47 -43.27 -0.83
C ALA A 7 -21.58 -42.36 -1.69
N VAL A 8 -22.12 -41.34 -2.37
CA VAL A 8 -21.33 -40.47 -3.28
C VAL A 8 -21.19 -39.02 -2.78
N ALA A 9 -21.94 -38.61 -1.76
CA ALA A 9 -21.93 -37.22 -1.29
C ALA A 9 -20.89 -36.91 -0.18
N LEU A 10 -20.11 -37.88 0.28
CA LEU A 10 -19.19 -37.72 1.43
C LEU A 10 -17.69 -37.76 1.08
N ALA A 11 -17.32 -37.46 -0.17
CA ALA A 11 -15.92 -37.49 -0.63
C ALA A 11 -15.40 -36.17 -1.22
N LEU A 12 -16.07 -35.04 -0.95
CA LEU A 12 -15.67 -33.72 -1.43
C LEU A 12 -15.38 -32.70 -0.31
N THR A 13 -15.07 -33.14 0.91
CA THR A 13 -14.41 -32.27 1.88
C THR A 13 -12.90 -32.35 1.66
N ARG A 14 -12.43 -31.77 0.55
CA ARG A 14 -11.04 -31.30 0.50
C ARG A 14 -10.97 -30.12 1.45
N HIS A 15 -10.42 -30.36 2.64
CA HIS A 15 -9.92 -29.28 3.47
C HIS A 15 -8.84 -28.56 2.65
N VAL A 16 -9.21 -27.46 2.00
CA VAL A 16 -8.26 -26.43 1.62
C VAL A 16 -7.89 -25.77 2.94
N GLN A 17 -6.89 -26.33 3.61
CA GLN A 17 -6.12 -25.59 4.59
C GLN A 17 -5.15 -24.72 3.79
N ALA A 18 -5.64 -23.58 3.33
CA ALA A 18 -4.78 -22.44 3.00
C ALA A 18 -4.68 -21.59 4.27
N HIS A 19 -3.91 -22.09 5.24
CA HIS A 19 -3.33 -21.22 6.25
C HIS A 19 -1.85 -21.17 5.91
N GLY A 20 -1.47 -20.10 5.19
CA GLY A 20 -0.08 -19.71 5.11
C GLY A 20 0.39 -19.44 6.53
N ASP A 21 1.50 -20.06 6.89
CA ASP A 21 2.25 -19.74 8.10
C ASP A 21 2.54 -18.24 8.09
N HIS A 22 2.17 -17.52 9.15
CA HIS A 22 2.30 -16.07 9.25
C HIS A 22 3.76 -15.67 9.57
N GLY A 23 4.68 -16.12 8.73
CA GLY A 23 6.03 -15.60 8.64
C GLY A 23 6.21 -15.07 7.23
N HIS A 24 6.01 -13.77 7.04
CA HIS A 24 6.11 -13.12 5.73
C HIS A 24 7.55 -13.01 5.21
N PHE A 25 8.51 -13.72 5.80
CA PHE A 25 9.90 -13.70 5.37
C PHE A 25 10.05 -14.29 3.96
N GLN A 26 10.03 -13.42 2.96
CA GLN A 26 10.29 -13.76 1.57
C GLN A 26 11.63 -13.15 1.18
N GLU A 27 12.54 -14.00 0.70
CA GLU A 27 13.87 -13.56 0.26
C GLU A 27 13.74 -12.44 -0.79
N PRO A 28 14.55 -11.37 -0.70
CA PRO A 28 14.49 -10.25 -1.64
C PRO A 28 14.56 -10.72 -3.09
N ILE A 29 13.63 -10.24 -3.92
CA ILE A 29 13.63 -10.57 -5.35
C ILE A 29 14.72 -9.77 -6.04
N ALA A 30 15.65 -10.48 -6.68
CA ALA A 30 16.70 -9.85 -7.47
C ALA A 30 16.08 -9.12 -8.67
N VAL A 31 16.12 -7.78 -8.62
CA VAL A 31 15.70 -6.90 -9.71
C VAL A 31 16.78 -6.84 -10.79
N PRO A 32 16.47 -7.15 -12.06
CA PRO A 32 17.43 -7.01 -13.16
C PRO A 32 17.94 -5.58 -13.32
N ALA A 33 19.23 -5.44 -13.63
CA ALA A 33 19.81 -4.13 -13.96
C ALA A 33 19.12 -3.53 -15.20
N GLY A 34 18.47 -2.38 -15.04
CA GLY A 34 17.72 -1.72 -16.11
C GLY A 34 16.27 -2.18 -16.27
N ALA A 35 15.72 -2.90 -15.29
CA ALA A 35 14.29 -3.19 -15.22
C ALA A 35 13.46 -1.89 -15.24
N ASP A 36 12.28 -1.93 -15.86
CA ASP A 36 11.35 -0.80 -15.85
C ASP A 36 10.79 -0.57 -14.44
N TRP A 37 10.23 0.63 -14.23
CA TRP A 37 9.73 1.02 -12.91
C TRP A 37 8.67 0.05 -12.37
N VAL A 38 7.77 -0.44 -13.22
CA VAL A 38 6.73 -1.40 -12.85
C VAL A 38 7.32 -2.71 -12.32
N THR A 39 8.34 -3.25 -12.99
CA THR A 39 9.04 -4.47 -12.58
C THR A 39 9.74 -4.27 -11.24
N ARG A 40 10.37 -3.12 -11.03
CA ARG A 40 11.02 -2.79 -9.75
C ARG A 40 10.00 -2.64 -8.63
N HIS A 41 8.93 -1.87 -8.87
CA HIS A 41 7.84 -1.67 -7.94
C HIS A 41 7.24 -3.00 -7.47
N MET A 42 6.91 -3.91 -8.40
CA MET A 42 6.34 -5.21 -8.03
C MET A 42 7.32 -6.09 -7.24
N ALA A 43 8.62 -5.98 -7.50
CA ALA A 43 9.62 -6.74 -6.79
C ALA A 43 9.93 -6.15 -5.40
N GLU A 44 9.97 -4.83 -5.26
CA GLU A 44 10.36 -4.11 -4.05
C GLU A 44 9.19 -3.92 -3.09
N GLU A 45 7.99 -3.57 -3.59
CA GLU A 45 6.81 -3.27 -2.74
C GLU A 45 5.89 -4.47 -2.53
N HIS A 46 5.90 -5.45 -3.43
CA HIS A 46 4.96 -6.58 -3.38
C HIS A 46 5.64 -7.95 -3.30
N LEU A 47 6.96 -8.01 -3.43
CA LEU A 47 7.71 -9.26 -3.52
C LEU A 47 7.12 -10.21 -4.60
N ILE A 48 6.77 -9.67 -5.77
CA ILE A 48 6.22 -10.39 -6.93
C ILE A 48 7.15 -10.24 -8.15
N GLN A 49 7.67 -11.38 -8.64
CA GLN A 49 8.53 -11.40 -9.83
C GLN A 49 7.75 -11.57 -11.15
N TYR A 50 6.65 -12.31 -11.12
CA TYR A 50 5.89 -12.69 -12.31
C TYR A 50 4.48 -12.15 -12.21
N PHE A 51 4.18 -11.18 -13.07
CA PHE A 51 2.89 -10.53 -13.16
C PHE A 51 2.63 -10.16 -14.64
N ASP A 52 1.38 -9.90 -14.96
CA ASP A 52 0.97 -9.27 -16.21
C ASP A 52 0.30 -7.91 -15.94
N ALA A 53 0.03 -7.15 -17.00
CA ALA A 53 -0.62 -5.85 -16.88
C ALA A 53 -2.00 -5.94 -16.19
N GLY A 54 -2.74 -7.04 -16.36
CA GLY A 54 -4.03 -7.19 -15.68
C GLY A 54 -3.87 -7.32 -14.17
N SER A 55 -2.94 -8.17 -13.73
CA SER A 55 -2.63 -8.34 -12.31
C SER A 55 -2.05 -7.09 -11.66
N PHE A 56 -1.16 -6.36 -12.36
CA PHE A 56 -0.67 -5.07 -11.89
C PHE A 56 -1.82 -4.07 -11.73
N PHE A 57 -2.74 -4.02 -12.71
CA PHE A 57 -3.91 -3.16 -12.62
C PHE A 57 -4.75 -3.45 -11.39
N THR A 58 -5.19 -4.70 -11.26
CA THR A 58 -6.10 -5.13 -10.19
C THR A 58 -5.49 -4.95 -8.80
N LEU A 59 -4.17 -5.11 -8.65
CA LEU A 59 -3.50 -4.93 -7.36
C LEU A 59 -3.53 -3.48 -6.87
N HIS A 60 -3.58 -2.51 -7.79
CA HIS A 60 -3.55 -1.08 -7.49
C HIS A 60 -4.89 -0.37 -7.73
N ASP A 61 -5.94 -1.15 -8.03
CA ASP A 61 -7.33 -0.69 -8.01
C ASP A 61 -7.84 -0.78 -6.56
N PHE A 62 -7.45 0.21 -5.74
CA PHE A 62 -7.61 0.14 -4.29
C PHE A 62 -9.08 0.13 -3.84
N ASP A 63 -10.00 0.67 -4.65
CA ASP A 63 -11.42 0.72 -4.37
C ASP A 63 -12.28 -0.24 -5.22
N ASN A 64 -11.63 -1.07 -6.07
CA ASN A 64 -12.26 -2.06 -6.94
C ASN A 64 -13.27 -1.46 -7.93
N THR A 65 -12.99 -0.26 -8.44
CA THR A 65 -13.85 0.43 -9.42
C THR A 65 -13.54 0.05 -10.87
N ASN A 66 -12.50 -0.74 -11.09
CA ASN A 66 -11.97 -1.08 -12.42
C ASN A 66 -11.43 0.15 -13.19
N GLU A 67 -11.08 1.19 -12.45
CA GLU A 67 -10.50 2.45 -12.90
C GLU A 67 -9.44 2.90 -11.91
N TRP A 68 -8.30 3.40 -12.39
CA TRP A 68 -7.36 4.14 -11.56
C TRP A 68 -7.67 5.63 -11.62
N THR A 69 -7.98 6.19 -10.47
CA THR A 69 -8.10 7.62 -10.26
C THR A 69 -6.72 8.28 -10.10
N ARG A 70 -6.70 9.62 -9.98
CA ARG A 70 -5.48 10.34 -9.58
C ARG A 70 -4.95 9.81 -8.25
N ASP A 71 -5.83 9.55 -7.29
CA ASP A 71 -5.43 9.15 -5.94
C ASP A 71 -4.84 7.74 -5.95
N ASP A 72 -5.39 6.82 -6.75
CA ASP A 72 -4.82 5.48 -6.93
C ASP A 72 -3.42 5.55 -7.53
N LEU A 73 -3.22 6.39 -8.55
CA LEU A 73 -1.89 6.59 -9.12
C LEU A 73 -0.95 7.27 -8.13
N MET A 74 -1.38 8.32 -7.43
CA MET A 74 -0.57 8.97 -6.39
C MET A 74 -0.15 7.99 -5.31
N LYS A 75 -1.06 7.12 -4.88
CA LYS A 75 -0.78 6.05 -3.92
C LYS A 75 0.18 5.02 -4.50
N THR A 76 -0.04 4.52 -5.71
CA THR A 76 0.87 3.57 -6.36
C THR A 76 2.31 4.13 -6.45
N TYR A 77 2.46 5.42 -6.74
CA TYR A 77 3.76 6.11 -6.80
C TYR A 77 4.30 6.59 -5.45
N GLY A 78 3.65 6.29 -4.31
CA GLY A 78 4.13 6.69 -2.99
C GLY A 78 4.08 8.19 -2.72
N LEU A 79 3.25 8.94 -3.43
CA LEU A 79 3.24 10.41 -3.37
C LEU A 79 2.59 10.97 -2.10
N PHE A 80 2.03 10.11 -1.26
CA PHE A 80 1.54 10.44 0.07
C PHE A 80 2.58 10.16 1.17
N ASP A 81 3.64 9.41 0.85
CA ASP A 81 4.68 9.05 1.81
C ASP A 81 5.59 10.25 2.13
N VAL A 82 6.10 10.27 3.36
CA VAL A 82 6.95 11.35 3.88
C VAL A 82 8.25 11.50 3.11
N SER A 83 8.77 10.44 2.47
CA SER A 83 9.95 10.50 1.60
C SER A 83 9.75 11.45 0.42
N THR A 84 8.50 11.65 -0.03
CA THR A 84 8.15 12.53 -1.16
C THR A 84 7.78 13.96 -0.75
N ASN A 85 7.85 14.31 0.55
CA ASN A 85 7.51 15.66 1.05
C ASN A 85 8.39 16.79 0.48
N HIS A 86 9.54 16.45 -0.07
CA HIS A 86 10.43 17.41 -0.73
C HIS A 86 9.94 17.80 -2.15
N ILE A 87 8.93 17.11 -2.68
CA ILE A 87 8.32 17.35 -3.98
C ILE A 87 7.05 18.19 -3.76
N SER A 88 6.85 19.22 -4.58
CA SER A 88 5.66 20.07 -4.44
C SER A 88 4.39 19.33 -4.89
N GLU A 89 3.26 19.63 -4.25
CA GLU A 89 1.96 19.06 -4.64
C GLU A 89 1.60 19.39 -6.10
N ALA A 90 2.01 20.56 -6.60
CA ALA A 90 1.81 20.92 -8.00
C ALA A 90 2.60 20.01 -8.95
N ASP A 91 3.84 19.65 -8.61
CA ASP A 91 4.67 18.76 -9.42
C ASP A 91 4.15 17.31 -9.37
N LYS A 92 3.73 16.83 -8.19
CA LYS A 92 3.08 15.53 -8.02
C LYS A 92 1.85 15.42 -8.92
N HIS A 93 0.96 16.41 -8.84
CA HIS A 93 -0.25 16.45 -9.67
C HIS A 93 0.06 16.52 -11.16
N ALA A 94 1.02 17.34 -11.58
CA ALA A 94 1.40 17.48 -12.98
C ALA A 94 1.97 16.17 -13.56
N ALA A 95 2.75 15.44 -12.76
CA ALA A 95 3.28 14.13 -13.15
C ALA A 95 2.16 13.10 -13.36
N ILE A 96 1.23 12.99 -12.40
CA ILE A 96 0.10 12.06 -12.51
C ILE A 96 -0.85 12.44 -13.64
N ASP A 97 -1.15 13.73 -13.83
CA ASP A 97 -1.98 14.19 -14.95
C ASP A 97 -1.38 13.82 -16.31
N ARG A 98 -0.05 13.86 -16.42
CA ARG A 98 0.64 13.42 -17.63
C ARG A 98 0.51 11.92 -17.86
N ILE A 99 0.63 11.11 -16.82
CA ILE A 99 0.43 9.65 -16.89
C ILE A 99 -1.00 9.35 -17.35
N ILE A 100 -2.00 9.98 -16.74
CA ILE A 100 -3.41 9.82 -17.15
C ILE A 100 -3.56 10.18 -18.63
N THR A 101 -3.00 11.31 -19.07
CA THR A 101 -3.06 11.75 -20.48
C THR A 101 -2.47 10.73 -21.45
N ASP A 102 -1.42 10.01 -21.05
CA ASP A 102 -0.77 9.01 -21.91
C ASP A 102 -1.67 7.79 -22.15
N PHE A 103 -2.54 7.43 -21.19
CA PHE A 103 -3.40 6.24 -21.25
C PHE A 103 -4.86 6.53 -21.59
N ASP A 104 -5.45 7.59 -21.04
CA ASP A 104 -6.86 7.98 -21.18
C ASP A 104 -7.23 8.18 -22.66
N ARG A 105 -8.22 7.43 -23.14
CA ARG A 105 -8.73 7.46 -24.51
C ARG A 105 -10.16 7.96 -24.59
N ASP A 106 -10.90 7.94 -23.49
CA ASP A 106 -12.31 8.35 -23.45
C ASP A 106 -12.53 9.74 -22.81
N GLY A 107 -11.49 10.34 -22.24
CA GLY A 107 -11.51 11.66 -21.61
C GLY A 107 -12.09 11.64 -20.20
N SER A 108 -12.16 10.47 -19.56
CA SER A 108 -12.65 10.28 -18.18
C SER A 108 -11.76 10.94 -17.13
N ARG A 109 -10.49 11.22 -17.45
CA ARG A 109 -9.45 11.62 -16.51
C ARG A 109 -9.12 10.54 -15.46
N THR A 110 -9.45 9.30 -15.77
CA THR A 110 -9.03 8.10 -15.04
C THR A 110 -8.32 7.17 -16.05
N ILE A 111 -7.82 6.03 -15.58
CA ILE A 111 -7.30 4.97 -16.45
C ILE A 111 -8.09 3.70 -16.19
N SER A 112 -8.92 3.26 -17.12
CA SER A 112 -9.62 1.99 -17.01
C SER A 112 -8.68 0.79 -17.21
N PHE A 113 -9.10 -0.40 -16.73
CA PHE A 113 -8.40 -1.67 -16.97
C PHE A 113 -8.08 -1.87 -18.47
N ALA A 114 -9.05 -1.56 -19.34
CA ALA A 114 -8.89 -1.72 -20.78
C ALA A 114 -7.85 -0.76 -21.35
N GLU A 115 -7.87 0.52 -20.95
CA GLU A 115 -6.89 1.51 -21.40
C GLU A 115 -5.48 1.17 -20.97
N TYR A 116 -5.31 0.75 -19.71
CA TYR A 116 -4.01 0.31 -19.21
C TYR A 116 -3.49 -0.91 -19.97
N THR A 117 -4.25 -2.00 -20.00
CA THR A 117 -3.80 -3.27 -20.61
C THR A 117 -3.59 -3.17 -22.11
N ILE A 118 -4.46 -2.47 -22.85
CA ILE A 118 -4.28 -2.20 -24.28
C ILE A 118 -3.10 -1.26 -24.50
N GLY A 119 -2.93 -0.25 -23.64
CA GLY A 119 -1.79 0.68 -23.68
C GLY A 119 -0.46 -0.06 -23.55
N VAL A 120 -0.33 -0.90 -22.53
CA VAL A 120 0.85 -1.75 -22.30
C VAL A 120 1.07 -2.71 -23.48
N GLY A 121 0.00 -3.34 -23.98
CA GLY A 121 0.07 -4.20 -25.17
C GLY A 121 0.53 -3.48 -26.44
N ARG A 122 0.46 -2.14 -26.48
CA ARG A 122 0.96 -1.27 -27.56
C ARG A 122 2.33 -0.65 -27.26
N GLY A 123 2.96 -1.01 -26.15
CA GLY A 123 4.28 -0.54 -25.75
C GLY A 123 4.29 0.73 -24.89
N LEU A 124 3.14 1.16 -24.36
CA LEU A 124 3.14 2.14 -23.28
C LEU A 124 3.66 1.49 -21.99
N SER A 125 4.27 2.29 -21.13
CA SER A 125 4.71 1.86 -19.80
C SER A 125 4.48 3.01 -18.82
N LEU A 126 4.30 2.66 -17.55
CA LEU A 126 4.30 3.65 -16.48
C LEU A 126 5.73 4.20 -16.33
N PRO A 127 5.92 5.53 -16.34
CA PRO A 127 7.24 6.14 -16.29
C PRO A 127 7.87 6.03 -14.90
N ASP A 128 9.20 5.89 -14.87
CA ASP A 128 9.96 6.17 -13.65
C ASP A 128 9.99 7.68 -13.40
N LEU A 129 9.36 8.14 -12.31
CA LEU A 129 9.39 9.55 -11.91
C LEU A 129 10.70 9.95 -11.22
N GLY A 130 11.53 8.98 -10.85
CA GLY A 130 12.77 9.20 -10.10
C GLY A 130 12.53 9.56 -8.63
N TRP A 131 11.35 9.26 -8.10
CA TRP A 131 10.91 9.61 -6.74
C TRP A 131 10.86 8.41 -5.79
N GLY A 132 11.29 7.24 -6.24
CA GLY A 132 11.32 6.01 -5.46
C GLY A 132 10.62 4.84 -6.16
N PRO A 133 10.58 3.67 -5.50
CA PRO A 133 9.87 2.49 -6.01
C PRO A 133 8.36 2.69 -6.03
N GLY A 134 7.82 3.68 -5.33
CA GLY A 134 6.39 3.80 -4.99
C GLY A 134 6.15 3.26 -3.59
N HIS A 135 5.02 3.58 -2.95
CA HIS A 135 4.71 3.18 -1.57
C HIS A 135 3.20 3.22 -1.40
N HIS A 136 2.57 2.12 -1.00
CA HIS A 136 1.10 2.07 -0.86
C HIS A 136 0.61 1.42 0.44
N GLY A 137 1.53 0.92 1.27
CA GLY A 137 1.27 0.49 2.64
C GLY A 137 1.10 1.67 3.60
N ASP A 138 0.76 1.35 4.84
CA ASP A 138 0.91 2.28 5.97
C ASP A 138 2.33 2.19 6.56
N ASP A 139 2.67 3.10 7.47
CA ASP A 139 4.00 3.15 8.11
C ASP A 139 4.41 1.82 8.78
N GLU A 140 3.43 1.00 9.21
CA GLU A 140 3.66 -0.33 9.78
C GLU A 140 4.08 -1.33 8.71
N TYR A 141 3.29 -1.45 7.64
CA TYR A 141 3.59 -2.34 6.53
C TYR A 141 4.94 -2.01 5.89
N GLU A 142 5.23 -0.72 5.68
CA GLU A 142 6.48 -0.24 5.09
C GLU A 142 7.69 -0.59 5.98
N TYR A 143 7.57 -0.45 7.30
CA TYR A 143 8.61 -0.90 8.24
C TYR A 143 8.83 -2.42 8.17
N GLU A 144 7.75 -3.19 8.12
CA GLU A 144 7.82 -4.65 8.06
C GLU A 144 8.58 -5.12 6.82
N ILE A 145 8.15 -4.71 5.62
CA ILE A 145 8.69 -5.25 4.37
C ILE A 145 10.05 -4.65 3.99
N HIS A 146 10.29 -3.36 4.26
CA HIS A 146 11.52 -2.69 3.80
C HIS A 146 12.65 -2.74 4.81
N HIS A 147 12.34 -2.98 6.09
CA HIS A 147 13.32 -2.98 7.16
C HIS A 147 13.32 -4.28 7.97
N PHE A 148 12.20 -4.64 8.61
CA PHE A 148 12.17 -5.78 9.53
C PHE A 148 12.50 -7.11 8.82
N GLU A 149 11.80 -7.45 7.74
CA GLU A 149 12.07 -8.66 6.97
C GLU A 149 13.47 -8.65 6.36
N LYS A 150 13.97 -7.48 5.98
CA LYS A 150 15.28 -7.36 5.34
C LYS A 150 16.45 -7.54 6.30
N PHE A 151 16.32 -7.10 7.55
CA PHE A 151 17.44 -7.00 8.49
C PHE A 151 17.33 -7.89 9.72
N HIS A 152 16.11 -8.28 10.12
CA HIS A 152 15.83 -8.95 11.39
C HIS A 152 15.24 -10.35 11.17
N GLY A 153 14.16 -10.43 10.39
CA GLY A 153 13.46 -11.68 10.13
C GLY A 153 12.73 -12.27 11.35
N PRO A 154 12.12 -13.46 11.21
CA PRO A 154 11.11 -13.96 12.16
C PRO A 154 11.66 -14.39 13.51
N ASP A 155 12.96 -14.66 13.61
CA ASP A 155 13.62 -15.11 14.85
C ASP A 155 14.22 -13.95 15.65
N ALA A 156 14.08 -12.71 15.18
CA ALA A 156 14.64 -11.54 15.84
C ALA A 156 14.02 -11.30 17.22
N THR A 157 14.86 -10.93 18.19
CA THR A 157 14.40 -10.52 19.53
C THR A 157 14.32 -9.01 19.62
N LEU A 158 13.65 -8.49 20.65
CA LEU A 158 13.54 -7.04 20.89
C LEU A 158 14.93 -6.39 21.04
N GLU A 159 15.91 -7.12 21.57
CA GLU A 159 17.29 -6.67 21.71
C GLU A 159 18.03 -6.52 20.37
N ASP A 160 17.55 -7.19 19.31
CA ASP A 160 18.13 -7.09 17.97
C ASP A 160 17.63 -5.81 17.24
N LEU A 161 16.44 -5.30 17.59
CA LEU A 161 15.77 -4.16 16.96
C LEU A 161 16.39 -2.81 17.37
N THR A 162 17.60 -2.57 16.88
CA THR A 162 18.46 -1.46 17.32
C THR A 162 18.93 -0.55 16.17
N HIS A 163 18.50 -0.81 14.93
CA HIS A 163 18.80 0.09 13.83
C HIS A 163 18.13 1.46 14.05
N PRO A 164 18.70 2.55 13.51
CA PRO A 164 18.10 3.87 13.59
C PRO A 164 16.63 3.91 13.13
N GLU A 165 16.29 3.13 12.12
CA GLU A 165 14.95 2.96 11.56
C GLU A 165 14.01 2.25 12.56
N ASP A 166 14.46 1.20 13.26
CA ASP A 166 13.70 0.54 14.33
C ASP A 166 13.33 1.55 15.44
N ILE A 167 14.34 2.29 15.89
CA ILE A 167 14.18 3.29 16.96
C ILE A 167 13.23 4.41 16.53
N ALA A 168 13.32 4.85 15.27
CA ALA A 168 12.44 5.88 14.72
C ALA A 168 11.00 5.39 14.62
N HIS A 169 10.80 4.16 14.15
CA HIS A 169 9.49 3.53 14.03
C HIS A 169 8.82 3.36 15.40
N PHE A 170 9.51 2.82 16.41
CA PHE A 170 8.95 2.69 17.77
C PHE A 170 8.68 4.04 18.44
N LYS A 171 9.56 5.02 18.24
CA LYS A 171 9.32 6.38 18.73
C LYS A 171 8.08 7.02 18.11
N MET A 172 7.78 6.70 16.85
CA MET A 172 6.56 7.16 16.18
C MET A 172 5.33 6.56 16.86
N HIS A 173 5.32 5.25 17.15
CA HIS A 173 4.26 4.59 17.91
C HIS A 173 4.07 5.17 19.31
N ASP A 174 5.16 5.38 20.07
CA ASP A 174 5.10 6.03 21.40
C ASP A 174 4.39 7.40 21.34
N LEU A 175 4.70 8.20 20.30
CA LEU A 175 4.07 9.51 20.11
C LEU A 175 2.59 9.40 19.71
N MET A 176 2.22 8.39 18.94
CA MET A 176 0.82 8.14 18.57
C MET A 176 0.00 7.71 19.80
N ASP A 177 0.54 6.83 20.63
CA ASP A 177 -0.11 6.39 21.88
C ASP A 177 -0.30 7.57 22.85
N GLU A 178 0.73 8.41 23.04
CA GLU A 178 0.61 9.62 23.87
C GLU A 178 -0.47 10.59 23.36
N GLN A 179 -0.62 10.70 22.02
CA GLN A 179 -1.66 11.51 21.40
C GLN A 179 -3.04 10.89 21.58
N ALA A 180 -3.17 9.58 21.43
CA ALA A 180 -4.40 8.84 21.62
C ALA A 180 -4.90 8.96 23.07
N GLU A 181 -4.03 8.73 24.06
CA GLU A 181 -4.37 8.93 25.47
C GLU A 181 -4.79 10.38 25.77
N ARG A 182 -4.14 11.36 25.13
CA ARG A 182 -4.53 12.77 25.28
C ARG A 182 -5.92 13.01 24.71
N GLN A 183 -6.22 12.44 23.54
CA GLN A 183 -7.53 12.56 22.91
C GLN A 183 -8.61 11.88 23.76
N GLU A 184 -8.38 10.67 24.27
CA GLU A 184 -9.31 9.97 25.15
C GLU A 184 -9.64 10.78 26.41
N ARG A 185 -8.63 11.42 27.01
CA ARG A 185 -8.85 12.31 28.16
C ARG A 185 -9.75 13.48 27.80
N LEU A 186 -9.60 14.06 26.61
CA LEU A 186 -10.45 15.17 26.14
C LEU A 186 -11.88 14.69 25.85
N ASP A 187 -12.04 13.53 25.23
CA ASP A 187 -13.34 12.96 24.87
C ASP A 187 -14.16 12.52 26.10
N ALA A 188 -13.47 12.14 27.20
CA ALA A 188 -14.11 11.88 28.48
C ALA A 188 -14.64 13.15 29.17
N MET A 189 -14.20 14.35 28.74
CA MET A 189 -14.68 15.60 29.31
C MET A 189 -16.02 16.01 28.66
N PRO A 190 -17.03 16.41 29.46
CA PRO A 190 -18.30 16.86 28.89
C PRO A 190 -18.15 18.17 28.10
N ILE A 191 -17.18 19.01 28.46
CA ILE A 191 -16.86 20.28 27.79
C ILE A 191 -15.35 20.51 27.90
N VAL A 192 -14.68 20.71 26.76
CA VAL A 192 -13.28 21.18 26.68
C VAL A 192 -13.28 22.71 26.67
N VAL A 193 -12.94 23.33 27.81
CA VAL A 193 -13.08 24.79 28.03
C VAL A 193 -12.20 25.60 27.06
N GLU A 194 -11.03 25.07 26.72
CA GLU A 194 -10.08 25.65 25.77
C GLU A 194 -10.67 25.79 24.36
N ASN A 195 -11.59 24.88 23.98
CA ASN A 195 -12.27 24.90 22.69
C ASN A 195 -13.47 25.88 22.67
N ILE A 196 -13.87 26.45 23.81
CA ILE A 196 -14.94 27.45 23.87
C ILE A 196 -14.45 28.75 23.22
N PRO A 197 -15.08 29.26 22.15
CA PRO A 197 -14.70 30.54 21.55
C PRO A 197 -14.76 31.69 22.56
N ALA A 198 -13.83 32.65 22.46
CA ALA A 198 -13.68 33.74 23.44
C ALA A 198 -14.97 34.52 23.72
N LYS A 199 -15.85 34.69 22.71
CA LYS A 199 -17.15 35.37 22.83
C LYS A 199 -18.16 34.68 23.78
N PHE A 200 -17.90 33.44 24.18
CA PHE A 200 -18.74 32.66 25.09
C PHE A 200 -18.10 32.39 26.45
N ARG A 201 -16.86 32.82 26.68
CA ARG A 201 -16.19 32.71 27.98
C ARG A 201 -16.69 33.86 28.87
N ARG A 202 -17.13 33.56 30.09
CA ARG A 202 -17.41 34.60 31.10
C ARG A 202 -16.09 35.27 31.49
N GLN A 203 -16.03 36.59 31.34
CA GLN A 203 -14.96 37.43 31.89
C GLN A 203 -15.18 37.67 33.38
#